data_AF-U5E8G4-F1
#
_entry.id   AF-U5E8G4-F1
#
_cell.length_a   1.000
_cell.length_b   1.000
_cell.length_c   1.000
_cell.angle_alpha   90.00
_cell.angle_beta   90.00
_cell.angle_gamma   90.00
#
_symmetry.space_group_name_H-M   'P 1'
#
loop_
_entity.id
_entity.type
_entity.pdbx_description
1 polymer ?
#
loop_
_entity_poly.entity_id
_entity_poly.type
_entity_poly.pdbx_seq_one_letter_code
_entity_poly.pdbx_strand_id
1 'polypeptide(L)'
;MEHLVDVADRFAVGELGSEELTMVAADALARGLDCAALVELACLHRADSGGAPDLFRIALAQLGLDDRADVSWEQRRVEVIVRRTEASARRVLVGDGDPYEHCAVIGEYLHQLAHIADAPMPELSALATDFEVLRVDWEDGYGDPAEHGLALKQSCERLLGRRA
;
A
#
# COMPACT_ATOMS: atom_id res chain seq x y z
N MET A 1 7.70 13.94 -11.11
CA MET A 1 7.53 14.22 -9.68
C MET A 1 6.44 13.34 -9.07
N GLU A 2 5.19 13.39 -9.56
CA GLU A 2 4.09 12.50 -9.13
C GLU A 2 4.45 11.00 -9.16
N HIS A 3 5.22 10.57 -10.17
CA HIS A 3 5.71 9.19 -10.28
C HIS A 3 6.57 8.74 -9.08
N LEU A 4 7.47 9.60 -8.56
CA LEU A 4 8.31 9.23 -7.42
C LEU A 4 7.55 9.19 -6.10
N VAL A 5 6.50 10.01 -5.96
CA VAL A 5 5.63 9.97 -4.78
C VAL A 5 4.82 8.67 -4.75
N ASP A 6 4.30 8.22 -5.90
CA ASP A 6 3.62 6.92 -6.01
C ASP A 6 4.58 5.75 -5.73
N VAL A 7 5.79 5.79 -6.29
CA VAL A 7 6.85 4.81 -6.00
C VAL A 7 7.17 4.81 -4.50
N ALA A 8 7.29 5.99 -3.87
CA ALA A 8 7.54 6.08 -2.43
C ALA A 8 6.41 5.45 -1.61
N ASP A 9 5.15 5.60 -2.03
CA ASP A 9 4.01 4.98 -1.37
C ASP A 9 4.01 3.45 -1.56
N ARG A 10 4.32 2.96 -2.76
CA ARG A 10 4.49 1.51 -3.02
C ARG A 10 5.64 0.92 -2.22
N PHE A 11 6.78 1.62 -2.15
CA PHE A 11 7.90 1.23 -1.32
C PHE A 11 7.53 1.20 0.17
N ALA A 12 6.77 2.17 0.67
CA ALA A 12 6.35 2.22 2.07
C ALA A 12 5.53 0.99 2.49
N VAL A 13 4.72 0.43 1.58
CA VAL A 13 3.90 -0.78 1.84
C VAL A 13 4.58 -2.09 1.42
N GLY A 14 5.85 -2.03 0.97
CA GLY A 14 6.62 -3.22 0.61
C GLY A 14 6.31 -3.81 -0.77
N GLU A 15 5.60 -3.08 -1.63
CA GLU A 15 5.28 -3.49 -3.01
C GLU A 15 6.43 -3.27 -4.00
N LEU A 16 7.55 -2.72 -3.54
CA LEU A 16 8.77 -2.53 -4.31
C LEU A 16 9.96 -3.17 -3.58
N GLY A 17 10.59 -4.14 -4.25
CA GLY A 17 11.82 -4.75 -3.80
C GLY A 17 13.04 -3.86 -4.06
N SER A 18 14.12 -4.10 -3.31
CA SER A 18 15.38 -3.34 -3.44
C SER A 18 15.95 -3.32 -4.86
N GLU A 19 15.76 -4.39 -5.63
CA GLU A 19 16.21 -4.46 -7.02
C GLU A 19 15.45 -3.48 -7.93
N GLU A 20 14.14 -3.31 -7.72
CA GLU A 20 13.29 -2.42 -8.50
C GLU A 20 13.65 -0.95 -8.26
N LEU A 21 14.15 -0.61 -7.07
CA LEU A 21 14.57 0.75 -6.73
C LEU A 21 15.71 1.26 -7.61
N THR A 22 16.60 0.37 -8.07
CA THR A 22 17.70 0.75 -8.99
C THR A 22 17.16 1.18 -10.36
N MET A 23 16.15 0.47 -10.88
CA MET A 23 15.48 0.82 -12.14
C MET A 23 14.67 2.11 -12.00
N VAL A 24 13.98 2.29 -10.88
CA VAL A 24 13.27 3.53 -10.55
C VAL A 24 14.24 4.72 -10.55
N ALA A 25 15.43 4.56 -9.97
CA ALA A 25 16.43 5.61 -9.95
C ALA A 25 16.95 5.97 -11.33
N ALA A 26 17.24 4.96 -12.17
CA ALA A 26 17.62 5.18 -13.56
C ALA A 26 16.54 5.92 -14.37
N ASP A 27 15.27 5.56 -14.20
CA ASP A 27 14.13 6.25 -14.84
C ASP A 27 13.97 7.69 -14.31
N ALA A 28 14.13 7.91 -13.01
CA ALA A 28 14.08 9.24 -12.42
C ALA A 28 15.18 10.17 -12.97
N LEU A 29 16.42 9.67 -13.08
CA LEU A 29 17.54 10.37 -13.69
C LEU A 29 17.27 10.69 -15.17
N ALA A 30 16.76 9.72 -15.93
CA ALA A 30 16.39 9.92 -17.34
C ALA A 30 15.30 10.99 -17.52
N ARG A 31 14.45 11.19 -16.51
CA ARG A 31 13.42 12.24 -16.47
C ARG A 31 13.93 13.58 -15.92
N GLY A 32 15.24 13.71 -15.66
CA GLY A 32 15.88 14.94 -15.22
C GLY A 32 15.79 15.21 -13.71
N LEU A 33 15.41 14.21 -12.90
CA LEU A 33 15.48 14.31 -11.44
C LEU A 33 16.88 13.88 -11.03
N ASP A 34 17.79 14.85 -10.93
CA ASP A 34 19.20 14.62 -10.63
C ASP A 34 19.51 14.94 -9.15
N CYS A 35 19.98 13.93 -8.42
CA CYS A 35 20.61 14.10 -7.13
C CYS A 35 21.62 12.98 -6.89
N ALA A 36 22.60 13.23 -6.01
CA ALA A 36 23.70 12.32 -5.75
C ALA A 36 23.23 10.92 -5.33
N ALA A 37 22.18 10.86 -4.49
CA ALA A 37 21.65 9.59 -4.02
C ALA A 37 20.94 8.78 -5.12
N LEU A 38 20.30 9.44 -6.11
CA LEU A 38 19.73 8.74 -7.27
C LEU A 38 20.82 8.18 -8.18
N VAL A 39 21.90 8.94 -8.41
CA VAL A 39 23.05 8.47 -9.20
C VAL A 39 23.66 7.23 -8.53
N GLU A 40 23.88 7.30 -7.22
CA GLU A 40 24.43 6.17 -6.46
C GLU A 40 23.49 4.95 -6.49
N LEU A 41 22.19 5.17 -6.26
CA LEU A 41 21.17 4.12 -6.31
C LEU A 41 21.08 3.45 -7.68
N ALA A 42 21.14 4.22 -8.77
CA ALA A 42 21.11 3.69 -10.13
C ALA A 42 22.37 2.89 -10.49
N CYS A 43 23.49 3.18 -9.81
CA CYS A 43 24.76 2.48 -10.02
C CYS A 43 24.94 1.25 -9.11
N LEU A 44 24.02 0.99 -8.18
CA LEU A 44 24.13 -0.17 -7.30
C LEU A 44 24.12 -1.47 -8.11
N HIS A 45 25.11 -2.32 -7.85
CA HIS A 45 25.13 -3.66 -8.41
C HIS A 45 24.04 -4.51 -7.74
N ARG A 46 23.39 -5.39 -8.51
CA ARG A 46 22.26 -6.23 -8.01
C ARG A 46 22.61 -7.04 -6.76
N ALA A 47 23.86 -7.46 -6.65
CA ALA A 47 24.42 -8.20 -5.51
C ALA A 47 24.58 -7.37 -4.22
N ASP A 48 24.59 -6.04 -4.32
CA ASP A 48 24.83 -5.09 -3.22
C ASP A 48 23.58 -4.24 -2.90
N SER A 49 22.39 -4.73 -3.25
CA SER A 49 21.11 -4.02 -3.12
C SER A 49 20.62 -3.80 -1.67
N GLY A 50 21.38 -4.25 -0.66
CA GLY A 50 21.04 -4.05 0.75
C GLY A 50 20.94 -2.58 1.17
N GLY A 51 21.69 -1.68 0.52
CA GLY A 51 21.66 -0.24 0.76
C GLY A 51 20.64 0.54 -0.09
N ALA A 52 19.98 -0.12 -1.06
CA ALA A 52 19.05 0.55 -1.97
C ALA A 52 17.87 1.25 -1.26
N PRO A 53 17.26 0.67 -0.21
CA PRO A 53 16.21 1.34 0.56
C PRO A 53 16.66 2.66 1.17
N ASP A 54 17.84 2.72 1.76
CA ASP A 54 18.34 3.93 2.42
C ASP A 54 18.71 5.02 1.42
N LEU A 55 19.35 4.64 0.31
CA LEU A 55 19.65 5.58 -0.78
C LEU A 55 18.37 6.15 -1.39
N PHE A 56 17.32 5.34 -1.53
CA PHE A 56 16.03 5.82 -2.04
C PHE A 56 15.38 6.84 -1.09
N ARG A 57 15.43 6.61 0.22
CA ARG A 57 14.95 7.58 1.23
C ARG A 57 15.74 8.89 1.18
N ILE A 58 17.07 8.80 1.08
CA ILE A 58 17.94 9.97 0.96
C ILE A 58 17.64 10.74 -0.33
N ALA A 59 17.41 10.04 -1.45
CA ALA A 59 17.05 10.66 -2.72
C ALA A 59 15.74 11.45 -2.63
N LEU A 60 14.70 10.89 -2.01
CA LEU A 60 13.43 11.59 -1.81
C LEU A 60 13.60 12.84 -0.95
N ALA A 61 14.39 12.76 0.12
CA ALA A 61 14.70 13.91 0.98
C ALA A 61 15.48 15.00 0.22
N GLN A 62 16.49 14.63 -0.58
CA GLN A 62 17.27 15.58 -1.39
C GLN A 62 16.43 16.29 -2.45
N LEU A 63 15.44 15.60 -3.01
CA LEU A 63 14.53 16.15 -4.02
C LEU A 63 13.38 16.96 -3.42
N GLY A 64 13.28 17.06 -2.09
CA GLY A 64 12.14 17.70 -1.42
C GLY A 64 10.83 17.01 -1.72
N LEU A 65 10.85 15.68 -1.91
CA LEU A 65 9.65 14.86 -2.12
C LEU A 65 9.22 14.14 -0.84
N ASP A 66 10.03 14.29 0.20
CA ASP A 66 9.70 13.95 1.56
C ASP A 66 9.55 15.25 2.36
N ASP A 67 8.47 15.99 2.08
CA ASP A 67 8.12 17.25 2.77
C ASP A 67 7.84 17.06 4.27
N ARG A 68 7.83 15.80 4.72
CA ARG A 68 7.45 15.36 6.07
C ARG A 68 8.63 14.68 6.76
N ALA A 69 9.73 15.42 6.89
CA ALA A 69 10.91 14.97 7.63
C ALA A 69 10.61 14.58 9.10
N ASP A 70 9.42 14.90 9.61
CA ASP A 70 8.86 14.55 10.91
C ASP A 70 8.00 13.29 10.93
N VAL A 71 7.63 12.73 9.77
CA VAL A 71 6.81 11.52 9.63
C VAL A 71 7.72 10.32 9.39
N SER A 72 7.66 9.33 10.27
CA SER A 72 8.39 8.08 10.08
C SER A 72 7.87 7.32 8.85
N TRP A 73 8.71 6.49 8.24
CA TRP A 73 8.27 5.60 7.15
C TRP A 73 7.16 4.64 7.57
N GLU A 74 7.11 4.28 8.86
CA GLU A 74 6.01 3.51 9.44
C GLU A 74 4.69 4.30 9.44
N GLN A 75 4.73 5.58 9.83
CA GLN A 75 3.56 6.45 9.77
C GLN A 75 3.10 6.67 8.31
N ARG A 76 4.03 6.86 7.37
CA ARG A 76 3.70 6.90 5.93
C ARG A 76 3.05 5.61 5.45
N ARG A 77 3.58 4.45 5.86
CA ARG A 77 2.98 3.14 5.56
C ARG A 77 1.54 3.06 6.05
N VAL A 78 1.28 3.43 7.32
CA VAL A 78 -0.08 3.46 7.90
C VAL A 78 -1.02 4.30 7.04
N GLU A 79 -0.62 5.52 6.69
CA GLU A 79 -1.43 6.44 5.90
C GLU A 79 -1.74 5.90 4.50
N VAL A 80 -0.74 5.32 3.83
CA VAL A 80 -0.93 4.72 2.50
C VAL A 80 -1.91 3.56 2.58
N ILE A 81 -1.73 2.67 3.55
CA ILE A 81 -2.61 1.52 3.76
C ILE A 81 -4.04 1.98 4.03
N VAL A 82 -4.21 2.96 4.92
CA VAL A 82 -5.50 3.59 5.23
C VAL A 82 -6.15 4.15 3.96
N ARG A 83 -5.43 5.00 3.22
CA ARG A 83 -5.95 5.70 2.04
C ARG A 83 -6.36 4.71 0.96
N ARG A 84 -5.56 3.67 0.72
CA ARG A 84 -5.85 2.64 -0.29
C ARG A 84 -7.01 1.73 0.13
N THR A 85 -7.07 1.35 1.40
CA THR A 85 -8.20 0.60 1.97
C THR A 85 -9.52 1.35 1.78
N GLU A 86 -9.55 2.64 2.11
CA GLU A 86 -10.75 3.46 1.92
C GLU A 86 -11.11 3.66 0.45
N ALA A 87 -10.11 3.85 -0.42
CA ALA A 87 -10.34 3.98 -1.86
C ALA A 87 -10.95 2.71 -2.46
N SER A 88 -10.41 1.53 -2.12
CA SER A 88 -10.97 0.23 -2.55
C SER A 88 -12.38 0.03 -2.01
N ALA A 89 -12.64 0.34 -0.74
CA ALA A 89 -13.97 0.24 -0.16
C ALA A 89 -14.99 1.13 -0.89
N ARG A 90 -14.60 2.36 -1.24
CA ARG A 90 -15.45 3.26 -2.04
C ARG A 90 -15.72 2.71 -3.45
N ARG A 91 -14.73 2.12 -4.11
CA ARG A 91 -14.88 1.50 -5.44
C ARG A 91 -15.88 0.35 -5.43
N VAL A 92 -15.81 -0.52 -4.42
CA VAL A 92 -16.81 -1.58 -4.19
C VAL A 92 -18.23 -0.99 -4.10
N LEU A 93 -18.42 0.08 -3.32
CA LEU A 93 -19.75 0.66 -3.11
C LEU A 93 -20.35 1.27 -4.37
N VAL A 94 -19.53 1.86 -5.24
CA VAL A 94 -19.98 2.41 -6.53
C VAL A 94 -19.98 1.38 -7.66
N GLY A 95 -19.52 0.16 -7.40
CA GLY A 95 -19.43 -0.91 -8.40
C GLY A 95 -18.34 -0.71 -9.45
N ASP A 96 -17.24 -0.07 -9.07
CA ASP A 96 -16.05 0.11 -9.91
C ASP A 96 -15.01 -0.97 -9.61
N GLY A 97 -14.41 -1.56 -10.64
CA GLY A 97 -13.42 -2.63 -10.53
C GLY A 97 -13.98 -4.02 -10.21
N ASP A 98 -13.07 -4.99 -10.04
CA ASP A 98 -13.41 -6.35 -9.61
C ASP A 98 -13.65 -6.39 -8.09
N PRO A 99 -14.85 -6.76 -7.62
CA PRO A 99 -15.15 -6.90 -6.20
C PRO A 99 -14.18 -7.85 -5.46
N TYR A 100 -13.73 -8.91 -6.12
CA TYR A 100 -12.82 -9.88 -5.53
C TYR A 100 -11.42 -9.26 -5.31
N GLU A 101 -10.87 -8.56 -6.31
CA GLU A 101 -9.59 -7.85 -6.16
C GLU A 101 -9.66 -6.82 -5.02
N HIS A 102 -10.75 -6.06 -4.95
CA HIS A 102 -10.94 -5.09 -3.86
C HIS A 102 -11.08 -5.76 -2.49
N CYS A 103 -11.76 -6.90 -2.40
CA CYS A 103 -11.88 -7.68 -1.17
C CYS A 103 -10.50 -8.14 -0.68
N ALA A 104 -9.68 -8.70 -1.58
CA ALA A 104 -8.33 -9.16 -1.26
C ALA A 104 -7.43 -8.02 -0.78
N VAL A 105 -7.43 -6.90 -1.50
CA VAL A 105 -6.63 -5.70 -1.13
C VAL A 105 -7.04 -5.16 0.24
N ILE A 106 -8.34 -5.04 0.51
CA ILE A 106 -8.82 -4.54 1.80
C ILE A 106 -8.45 -5.50 2.93
N GLY A 107 -8.65 -6.80 2.75
CA GLY A 107 -8.31 -7.82 3.74
C GLY A 107 -6.84 -7.79 4.13
N GLU A 108 -5.93 -7.82 3.14
CA GLU A 108 -4.48 -7.75 3.33
C GLU A 108 -4.07 -6.49 4.10
N TYR A 109 -4.58 -5.34 3.69
CA TYR A 109 -4.26 -4.05 4.32
C TYR A 109 -4.79 -3.92 5.75
N LEU A 110 -6.00 -4.43 6.03
CA LEU A 110 -6.53 -4.48 7.39
C LEU A 110 -5.71 -5.43 8.27
N HIS A 111 -5.27 -6.57 7.73
CA HIS A 111 -4.37 -7.49 8.43
C HIS A 111 -3.05 -6.82 8.78
N GLN A 112 -2.46 -6.08 7.84
CA GLN A 112 -1.24 -5.31 8.06
C GLN A 112 -1.44 -4.24 9.15
N LEU A 113 -2.53 -3.47 9.13
CA LEU A 113 -2.82 -2.45 10.15
C LEU A 113 -3.03 -3.07 11.53
N ALA A 114 -3.70 -4.21 11.62
CA ALA A 114 -3.96 -4.90 12.89
C ALA A 114 -2.68 -5.38 13.61
N HIS A 115 -1.56 -5.49 12.88
CA HIS A 115 -0.27 -5.95 13.41
C HIS A 115 0.74 -4.81 13.64
N ILE A 116 0.36 -3.54 13.45
CA ILE A 116 1.25 -2.41 13.75
C ILE A 116 1.33 -2.22 15.26
N ALA A 117 2.56 -2.19 15.77
CA ALA A 117 2.90 -2.21 17.18
C ALA A 117 2.58 -0.87 17.84
N ASP A 118 1.32 -0.65 18.22
CA ASP A 118 0.90 0.25 19.33
C ASP A 118 -0.64 0.36 19.49
N ALA A 119 -1.43 -0.30 18.64
CA ALA A 119 -2.86 -0.48 18.91
C ALA A 119 -3.39 -1.73 18.21
N PRO A 120 -3.52 -2.88 18.90
CA PRO A 120 -4.41 -3.91 18.42
C PRO A 120 -5.82 -3.33 18.49
N MET A 121 -6.31 -2.78 17.38
CA MET A 121 -7.72 -2.45 17.22
C MET A 121 -8.44 -3.77 16.97
N PRO A 122 -9.07 -4.40 17.98
CA PRO A 122 -9.65 -5.73 17.83
C PRO A 122 -10.73 -5.72 16.74
N GLU A 123 -11.34 -4.56 16.51
CA GLU A 123 -12.33 -4.34 15.47
C GLU A 123 -11.75 -4.29 14.05
N LEU A 124 -10.46 -3.94 13.87
CA LEU A 124 -9.76 -4.08 12.58
C LEU A 124 -9.37 -5.52 12.32
N SER A 125 -8.95 -6.25 13.34
CA SER A 125 -8.63 -7.69 13.22
C SER A 125 -9.88 -8.51 12.86
N ALA A 126 -11.01 -8.23 13.53
CA ALA A 126 -12.30 -8.83 13.19
C ALA A 126 -12.71 -8.48 11.75
N LEU A 127 -12.55 -7.22 11.34
CA LEU A 127 -12.89 -6.81 9.98
C LEU A 127 -11.95 -7.45 8.94
N ALA A 128 -10.65 -7.54 9.20
CA ALA A 128 -9.70 -8.25 8.34
C ALA A 128 -10.12 -9.71 8.15
N THR A 129 -10.56 -10.36 9.23
CA THR A 129 -11.08 -11.73 9.21
C THR A 129 -12.35 -11.83 8.36
N ASP A 130 -13.29 -10.89 8.48
CA ASP A 130 -14.51 -10.85 7.65
C ASP A 130 -14.17 -10.79 6.15
N PHE A 131 -13.21 -9.94 5.76
CA PHE A 131 -12.77 -9.84 4.35
C PHE A 131 -12.01 -11.08 3.88
N GLU A 132 -11.22 -11.71 4.74
CA GLU A 132 -10.50 -12.94 4.42
C GLU A 132 -11.46 -14.12 4.21
N VAL A 133 -12.49 -14.26 5.05
CA VAL A 133 -13.54 -15.29 4.88
C VAL A 133 -14.26 -15.09 3.55
N LEU A 134 -14.67 -13.86 3.23
CA LEU A 134 -15.32 -13.55 1.94
C LEU A 134 -14.42 -13.87 0.75
N ARG A 135 -13.11 -13.62 0.86
CA ARG A 135 -12.14 -13.95 -0.20
C ARG A 135 -12.04 -15.46 -0.41
N VAL A 136 -11.91 -16.23 0.68
CA VAL A 136 -11.82 -17.69 0.63
C VAL A 136 -13.11 -18.31 0.07
N ASP A 137 -14.27 -17.87 0.54
CA ASP A 137 -15.56 -18.35 0.04
C ASP A 137 -15.70 -18.09 -1.47
N TRP A 138 -15.20 -16.95 -1.96
CA TRP A 138 -15.20 -16.62 -3.38
C TRP A 138 -14.24 -17.49 -4.20
N GLU A 139 -13.00 -17.70 -3.71
CA GLU A 139 -11.98 -18.53 -4.37
C GLU A 139 -12.41 -19.98 -4.52
N ASP A 140 -12.99 -20.54 -3.45
CA ASP A 140 -13.40 -21.93 -3.40
C ASP A 140 -14.78 -22.16 -4.06
N GLY A 141 -15.46 -21.08 -4.46
CA GLY A 141 -16.78 -21.13 -5.10
C GLY A 141 -17.89 -21.58 -4.16
N TYR A 142 -17.75 -21.31 -2.86
CA TYR A 142 -18.82 -21.47 -1.89
C TYR A 142 -19.80 -20.30 -2.01
N GLY A 143 -21.08 -20.49 -1.66
CA GLY A 143 -22.06 -19.40 -1.60
C GLY A 143 -22.60 -18.87 -2.94
N ASP A 144 -23.55 -17.94 -2.84
CA ASP A 144 -24.10 -17.21 -4.00
C ASP A 144 -23.27 -15.92 -4.22
N PRO A 145 -22.74 -15.68 -5.46
CA PRO A 145 -22.06 -14.43 -5.79
C PRO A 145 -22.84 -13.15 -5.46
N ALA A 146 -24.17 -13.19 -5.52
CA ALA A 146 -25.01 -12.05 -5.14
C ALA A 146 -24.97 -11.78 -3.63
N GLU A 147 -24.96 -12.83 -2.81
CA GLU A 147 -24.84 -12.73 -1.35
C GLU A 147 -23.45 -12.24 -0.95
N HIS A 148 -22.40 -12.72 -1.62
CA HIS A 148 -21.03 -12.23 -1.41
C HIS A 148 -20.89 -10.75 -1.74
N GLY A 149 -21.45 -10.31 -2.87
CA GLY A 149 -21.46 -8.90 -3.25
C GLY A 149 -22.18 -8.01 -2.22
N LEU A 150 -23.28 -8.50 -1.63
CA LEU A 150 -23.99 -7.79 -0.57
C LEU A 150 -23.17 -7.73 0.72
N ALA A 151 -22.61 -8.86 1.16
CA ALA A 151 -21.79 -8.94 2.37
C ALA A 151 -20.53 -8.05 2.27
N LEU A 152 -19.88 -8.05 1.11
CA LEU A 152 -18.74 -7.19 0.83
C LEU A 152 -19.10 -5.69 0.94
N LYS A 153 -20.23 -5.28 0.36
CA LYS A 153 -20.73 -3.90 0.48
C LYS A 153 -21.01 -3.51 1.93
N GLN A 154 -21.68 -4.38 2.69
CA GLN A 154 -21.94 -4.14 4.12
C GLN A 154 -20.64 -4.01 4.93
N SER A 155 -19.62 -4.83 4.64
CA SER A 155 -18.30 -4.72 5.26
C SER A 155 -17.60 -3.39 4.89
N CYS A 156 -17.71 -2.94 3.65
CA CYS A 156 -17.20 -1.64 3.21
C CYS A 156 -17.92 -0.45 3.87
N GLU A 157 -19.24 -0.53 4.05
CA GLU A 157 -20.01 0.48 4.79
C GLU A 157 -19.59 0.56 6.25
N ARG A 158 -19.42 -0.60 6.92
CA ARG A 158 -18.91 -0.66 8.30
C ARG A 158 -17.51 -0.07 8.42
N LEU A 159 -16.63 -0.36 7.46
CA LEU A 159 -15.27 0.18 7.40
C LEU A 159 -15.27 1.72 7.33
N LEU A 160 -16.03 2.29 6.39
CA LEU A 160 -16.07 3.74 6.16
C LEU A 160 -16.87 4.49 7.25
N GLY A 161 -17.92 3.88 7.79
CA GLY A 161 -18.78 4.49 8.82
C GLY A 161 -18.13 4.60 10.21
N ARG A 162 -17.02 3.90 10.47
CA ARG A 162 -16.27 3.97 11.74
C ARG A 162 -15.38 5.20 11.89
N ARG A 163 -15.27 6.03 10.84
CA ARG A 163 -14.39 7.21 10.79
C ARG A 163 -15.12 8.55 10.68
N ALA A 164 -16.45 8.54 10.68
CA ALA A 164 -17.29 9.74 10.75
C ALA A 164 -17.63 10.08 12.22
#